data_AF-A0A6V7JGW1-F1
#
_entry.id   AF-A0A6V7JGW1-F1
#
_cell.length_a   1.000
_cell.length_b   1.000
_cell.length_c   1.000
_cell.angle_alpha   90.00
_cell.angle_beta   90.00
_cell.angle_gamma   90.00
#
_symmetry.space_group_name_H-M   'P 1'
#
loop_
_entity.id
_entity.type
_entity.pdbx_description
1 polymer ?
#
loop_
_entity_poly.entity_id
_entity_poly.type
_entity_poly.pdbx_seq_one_letter_code
_entity_poly.pdbx_strand_id
1 'polypeptide(L)'
;KIAEEEKVKGFVDVIVAGDIADGLSCLVQTTGLGGMKPNTVILGWPYSWKKCEEEQTWRVFLQTVRNATTARMAVLVPKGINFFPDSTEKVTGYIDVWWIVHDGGLLMLLPFLLRQHRTWGKCKMRIFTVAQMEDNSIQMKKDLKKLLYNLRIEGEIEIVEM
;
A
#
# COMPACT_ATOMS: atom_id res chain seq x y z
N LYS A 1 3.10 22.10 10.10
CA LYS A 1 4.30 22.49 9.33
C LYS A 1 4.63 21.51 8.21
N ILE A 2 5.26 20.35 8.45
CA ILE A 2 5.63 19.42 7.34
C ILE A 2 4.40 18.97 6.53
N ALA A 3 3.30 18.60 7.18
CA ALA A 3 2.07 18.19 6.47
C ALA A 3 1.51 19.30 5.55
N GLU A 4 1.65 20.57 5.94
CA GLU A 4 1.18 21.70 5.13
C GLU A 4 2.12 21.98 3.95
N GLU A 5 3.43 21.86 4.18
CA GLU A 5 4.47 21.97 3.13
C GLU A 5 4.26 20.92 2.04
N GLU A 6 3.98 19.67 2.44
CA GLU A 6 3.65 18.55 1.53
C GLU A 6 2.20 18.54 1.04
N LYS A 7 1.41 19.59 1.33
CA LYS A 7 0.01 19.75 0.90
C LYS A 7 -0.92 18.61 1.32
N VAL A 8 -0.60 17.95 2.43
CA VAL A 8 -1.42 16.90 3.04
C VAL A 8 -2.49 17.56 3.89
N LYS A 9 -3.76 17.44 3.47
CA LYS A 9 -4.92 17.87 4.26
C LYS A 9 -5.27 16.78 5.27
N GLY A 10 -5.16 17.09 6.56
CA GLY A 10 -5.50 16.14 7.61
C GLY A 10 -5.30 16.71 9.00
N PHE A 11 -5.38 15.84 9.98
CA PHE A 11 -5.15 16.15 11.38
C PHE A 11 -3.83 15.52 11.82
N VAL A 12 -3.15 16.17 12.76
CA VAL A 12 -1.93 15.68 13.38
C VAL A 12 -2.25 15.34 14.82
N ASP A 13 -1.89 14.13 15.24
CA ASP A 13 -2.03 13.66 16.62
C ASP A 13 -0.68 13.09 17.10
N VAL A 14 -0.36 13.31 18.38
CA VAL A 14 0.91 12.90 18.98
C VAL A 14 0.62 12.25 20.34
N ILE A 15 1.06 11.01 20.49
CA ILE A 15 0.92 10.24 21.72
C ILE A 15 2.28 10.10 22.38
N VAL A 16 2.32 10.33 23.70
CA VAL A 16 3.48 10.04 24.55
C VAL A 16 3.18 8.75 25.32
N ALA A 17 4.03 7.73 25.15
CA ALA A 17 3.89 6.43 25.79
C ALA A 17 5.23 5.96 26.35
N GLY A 18 5.20 5.08 27.35
CA GLY A 18 6.41 4.47 27.91
C GLY A 18 7.07 3.44 26.97
N ASP A 19 6.28 2.87 26.05
CA ASP A 19 6.73 1.93 25.02
C ASP A 19 6.12 2.29 23.66
N ILE A 20 6.90 2.08 22.60
CA ILE A 20 6.50 2.43 21.22
C ILE A 20 5.38 1.51 20.72
N ALA A 21 5.44 0.21 21.01
CA ALA A 21 4.42 -0.73 20.54
C ALA A 21 3.07 -0.44 21.19
N ASP A 22 3.06 -0.12 22.48
CA ASP A 22 1.85 0.29 23.20
C ASP A 22 1.31 1.63 22.66
N GLY A 23 2.18 2.62 22.43
CA GLY A 23 1.78 3.89 21.83
C GLY A 23 1.14 3.74 20.45
N LEU A 24 1.74 2.93 19.57
CA LEU A 24 1.19 2.62 18.25
C LEU A 24 -0.11 1.82 18.34
N SER A 25 -0.21 0.88 19.28
CA SER A 25 -1.43 0.13 19.55
C SER A 25 -2.59 1.05 19.95
N CYS A 26 -2.33 1.99 20.86
CA CYS A 26 -3.31 3.02 21.23
C CYS A 26 -3.71 3.85 20.02
N LEU A 27 -2.74 4.38 19.25
CA LEU A 27 -3.01 5.22 18.09
C LEU A 27 -3.94 4.52 17.08
N VAL A 28 -3.66 3.26 16.74
CA VAL A 28 -4.48 2.48 15.80
C VAL A 28 -5.92 2.33 16.28
N GLN A 29 -6.13 2.19 17.59
CA GLN A 29 -7.46 1.93 18.17
C GLN A 29 -8.27 3.20 18.44
N THR A 30 -7.60 4.29 18.82
CA THR A 30 -8.26 5.51 19.32
C THR A 30 -8.34 6.63 18.29
N THR A 31 -7.55 6.57 17.21
CA THR A 31 -7.57 7.63 16.17
C THR A 31 -8.94 7.73 15.50
N GLY A 32 -9.41 8.97 15.38
CA GLY A 32 -10.66 9.33 14.74
C GLY A 32 -11.67 9.95 15.72
N LEU A 33 -12.76 10.47 15.17
CA LEU A 33 -13.83 11.08 15.96
C LEU A 33 -15.19 10.61 15.46
N GLY A 34 -15.94 9.91 16.32
CA GLY A 34 -17.23 9.34 15.97
C GLY A 34 -17.14 8.35 14.80
N GLY A 35 -17.85 8.64 13.71
CA GLY A 35 -17.82 7.84 12.48
C GLY A 35 -16.62 8.11 11.57
N MET A 36 -15.86 9.19 11.80
CA MET A 36 -14.65 9.50 11.03
C MET A 36 -13.47 8.74 11.61
N LYS A 37 -13.25 7.52 11.12
CA LYS A 37 -12.11 6.67 11.49
C LYS A 37 -11.27 6.33 10.26
N PRO A 38 -9.93 6.24 10.41
CA PRO A 38 -9.09 5.74 9.34
C PRO A 38 -9.46 4.29 9.00
N ASN A 39 -9.25 3.90 7.74
CA ASN A 39 -9.44 2.53 7.27
C ASN A 39 -8.12 1.85 6.86
N THR A 40 -7.03 2.62 6.82
CA THR A 40 -5.73 2.18 6.32
C THR A 40 -4.63 2.73 7.23
N VAL A 41 -3.72 1.87 7.67
CA VAL A 41 -2.49 2.23 8.38
C VAL A 41 -1.33 2.18 7.37
N ILE A 42 -0.55 3.26 7.31
CA ILE A 42 0.66 3.32 6.45
C ILE A 42 1.89 3.33 7.35
N LEU A 43 2.81 2.39 7.14
CA LEU A 43 4.01 2.20 7.98
C LEU A 43 5.26 2.12 7.11
N GLY A 44 6.33 2.80 7.51
CA GLY A 44 7.62 2.65 6.84
C GLY A 44 8.20 1.24 7.01
N TRP A 45 8.86 0.72 5.97
CA TRP A 45 9.62 -0.53 6.08
C TRP A 45 10.71 -0.41 7.16
N PRO A 46 10.87 -1.39 8.08
CA PRO A 46 11.94 -1.36 9.07
C PRO A 46 13.28 -1.64 8.37
N TYR A 47 14.09 -0.62 8.10
CA TYR A 47 15.42 -0.81 7.52
C TYR A 47 16.42 -1.34 8.55
N SER A 48 17.50 -1.97 8.08
CA SER A 48 18.60 -2.46 8.93
C SER A 48 18.21 -3.49 10.01
N TRP A 49 16.98 -4.02 10.00
CA TRP A 49 16.49 -4.98 10.99
C TRP A 49 17.31 -6.27 11.11
N LYS A 50 18.04 -6.66 10.05
CA LYS A 50 18.92 -7.84 10.06
C LYS A 50 20.30 -7.56 10.67
N LYS A 51 20.70 -6.29 10.76
CA LYS A 51 22.05 -5.85 11.19
C LYS A 51 22.03 -5.20 12.57
N CYS A 52 20.89 -4.66 12.99
CA CYS A 52 20.72 -4.14 14.34
C CYS A 52 20.59 -5.29 15.34
N GLU A 53 21.42 -5.28 16.37
CA GLU A 53 21.27 -6.12 17.57
C GLU A 53 20.04 -5.70 18.41
N GLU A 54 19.50 -4.50 18.19
CA GLU A 54 18.24 -4.06 18.77
C GLU A 54 17.06 -4.86 18.20
N GLU A 55 16.75 -5.96 18.90
CA GLU A 55 15.65 -6.88 18.61
C GLU A 55 14.27 -6.19 18.52
N GLN A 56 14.16 -4.95 19.01
CA GLN A 56 12.91 -4.22 19.16
C GLN A 56 12.32 -3.73 17.82
N THR A 57 13.12 -3.31 16.84
CA THR A 57 12.60 -2.58 15.68
C THR A 57 11.65 -3.42 14.79
N TRP A 58 12.03 -4.65 14.46
CA TRP A 58 11.18 -5.53 13.65
C TRP A 58 10.02 -6.10 14.46
N ARG A 59 10.19 -6.30 15.77
CA ARG A 59 9.13 -6.74 16.68
C ARG A 59 8.02 -5.69 16.76
N VAL A 60 8.37 -4.42 16.94
CA VAL A 60 7.43 -3.28 16.93
C VAL A 60 6.69 -3.22 15.58
N PHE A 61 7.40 -3.37 14.46
CA PHE A 61 6.77 -3.41 13.13
C PHE A 61 5.74 -4.54 13.02
N LEU A 62 6.11 -5.79 13.37
CA LEU A 62 5.19 -6.93 13.30
C LEU A 62 4.00 -6.77 14.26
N GLN A 63 4.22 -6.24 15.46
CA GLN A 63 3.16 -5.98 16.41
C GLN A 63 2.18 -4.94 15.87
N THR A 64 2.69 -3.88 15.22
CA THR A 64 1.85 -2.85 14.61
C THR A 64 1.01 -3.41 13.46
N VAL A 65 1.59 -4.27 12.61
CA VAL A 65 0.85 -4.97 11.54
C VAL A 65 -0.24 -5.87 12.11
N ARG A 66 0.04 -6.60 13.19
CA ARG A 66 -0.95 -7.41 13.91
C ARG A 66 -2.08 -6.55 14.47
N ASN A 67 -1.74 -5.47 15.16
CA ASN A 67 -2.71 -4.54 15.75
C ASN A 67 -3.63 -3.93 14.67
N ALA A 68 -3.07 -3.48 13.54
CA ALA A 68 -3.85 -2.94 12.43
C ALA A 68 -4.78 -3.98 11.81
N THR A 69 -4.30 -5.22 11.63
CA THR A 69 -5.12 -6.33 11.14
C THR A 69 -6.26 -6.67 12.11
N THR A 70 -5.98 -6.73 13.42
CA THR A 70 -7.00 -6.94 14.46
C THR A 70 -8.03 -5.82 14.49
N ALA A 71 -7.60 -4.58 14.24
CA ALA A 71 -8.48 -3.41 14.09
C ALA A 71 -9.26 -3.38 12.75
N ARG A 72 -9.09 -4.41 11.90
CA ARG A 72 -9.72 -4.53 10.56
C ARG A 72 -9.39 -3.36 9.63
N MET A 73 -8.17 -2.84 9.75
CA MET A 73 -7.65 -1.81 8.85
C MET A 73 -6.77 -2.43 7.78
N ALA A 74 -6.78 -1.86 6.58
CA ALA A 74 -5.79 -2.17 5.56
C ALA A 74 -4.39 -1.70 6.02
N VAL A 75 -3.34 -2.37 5.58
CA VAL A 75 -1.96 -1.98 5.89
C VAL A 75 -1.19 -1.75 4.59
N LEU A 76 -0.55 -0.59 4.46
CA LEU A 76 0.35 -0.28 3.35
C LEU A 76 1.77 -0.05 3.89
N VAL A 77 2.73 -0.77 3.31
CA VAL A 77 4.13 -0.70 3.73
C VAL A 77 5.00 -0.24 2.55
N PRO A 78 5.22 1.07 2.36
CA PRO A 78 6.16 1.55 1.38
C PRO A 78 7.61 1.18 1.76
N LYS A 79 8.29 0.53 0.82
CA LYS A 79 9.72 0.19 0.92
C LYS A 79 10.48 0.94 -0.17
N GLY A 80 11.65 1.46 0.20
CA GLY A 80 12.45 2.33 -0.66
C GLY A 80 11.95 3.78 -0.70
N ILE A 81 11.34 4.30 0.38
CA ILE A 81 10.77 5.66 0.42
C ILE A 81 11.79 6.76 0.04
N ASN A 82 13.08 6.54 0.28
CA ASN A 82 14.13 7.49 -0.09
C ASN A 82 14.32 7.65 -1.61
N PHE A 83 13.70 6.77 -2.42
CA PHE A 83 13.72 6.81 -3.88
C PHE A 83 12.38 7.25 -4.46
N PHE A 84 11.42 7.66 -3.63
CA PHE A 84 10.14 8.16 -4.12
C PHE A 84 10.32 9.57 -4.71
N PRO A 85 9.62 9.90 -5.80
CA PRO A 85 9.70 11.21 -6.43
C PRO A 85 9.03 12.26 -5.54
N ASP A 86 9.56 13.48 -5.58
CA ASP A 86 8.89 14.63 -4.98
C ASP A 86 7.59 14.99 -5.72
N SER A 87 6.70 15.67 -5.01
CA SER A 87 5.41 16.11 -5.56
C SER A 87 5.52 17.04 -6.78
N THR A 88 6.69 17.62 -7.04
CA THR A 88 7.01 18.48 -8.20
C THR A 88 7.48 17.71 -9.42
N GLU A 89 7.97 16.48 -9.23
CA GLU A 89 8.50 15.67 -10.31
C GLU A 89 7.38 15.00 -11.11
N LYS A 90 7.69 14.67 -12.37
CA LYS A 90 6.80 13.89 -13.24
C LYS A 90 7.53 12.63 -13.65
N VAL A 91 6.99 11.49 -13.24
CA VAL A 91 7.50 10.18 -13.57
C VAL A 91 6.77 9.65 -14.81
N THR A 92 7.51 8.94 -15.64
CA THR A 92 7.01 8.20 -16.80
C THR A 92 7.54 6.78 -16.73
N GLY A 93 6.79 5.82 -17.24
CA GLY A 93 7.16 4.41 -17.20
C GLY A 93 5.98 3.56 -16.82
N TYR A 94 6.22 2.51 -16.05
CA TYR A 94 5.21 1.54 -15.66
C TYR A 94 5.00 1.51 -14.15
N ILE A 95 3.74 1.33 -13.75
CA ILE A 95 3.34 0.90 -12.42
C ILE A 95 2.97 -0.58 -12.56
N ASP A 96 3.83 -1.43 -12.03
CA ASP A 96 3.68 -2.88 -12.12
C ASP A 96 2.96 -3.40 -10.87
N VAL A 97 1.86 -4.10 -11.08
CA VAL A 97 1.01 -4.68 -10.04
C VAL A 97 1.15 -6.19 -10.10
N TRP A 98 1.72 -6.79 -9.05
CA TRP A 98 1.79 -8.23 -8.90
C TRP A 98 0.57 -8.74 -8.14
N TRP A 99 -0.44 -9.20 -8.88
CA TRP A 99 -1.68 -9.73 -8.33
C TRP A 99 -1.56 -11.23 -8.10
N ILE A 100 -0.95 -11.59 -6.97
CA ILE A 100 -0.69 -12.99 -6.58
C ILE A 100 -1.78 -13.51 -5.62
N VAL A 101 -2.53 -12.60 -4.97
CA VAL A 101 -3.51 -12.94 -3.94
C VAL A 101 -4.78 -12.11 -4.11
N HIS A 102 -5.92 -12.71 -3.78
CA HIS A 102 -7.21 -12.00 -3.72
C HIS A 102 -7.26 -11.06 -2.51
N ASP A 103 -7.29 -9.76 -2.78
CA ASP A 103 -7.21 -8.67 -1.82
C ASP A 103 -8.43 -7.72 -1.89
N GLY A 104 -9.51 -8.18 -2.52
CA GLY A 104 -10.73 -7.39 -2.73
C GLY A 104 -10.57 -6.25 -3.74
N GLY A 105 -9.49 -6.23 -4.53
CA GLY A 105 -9.24 -5.21 -5.55
C GLY A 105 -8.48 -3.97 -5.06
N LEU A 106 -7.96 -3.98 -3.83
CA LEU A 106 -7.16 -2.88 -3.28
C LEU A 106 -5.91 -2.61 -4.15
N LEU A 107 -5.23 -3.66 -4.60
CA LEU A 107 -4.06 -3.64 -5.48
C LEU A 107 -4.37 -3.03 -6.85
N MET A 108 -5.63 -3.05 -7.28
CA MET A 108 -6.07 -2.35 -8.50
C MET A 108 -6.46 -0.90 -8.22
N LEU A 109 -7.01 -0.62 -7.04
CA LEU A 109 -7.42 0.72 -6.64
C LEU A 109 -6.22 1.66 -6.42
N LEU A 110 -5.16 1.19 -5.76
CA LEU A 110 -3.97 1.99 -5.46
C LEU A 110 -3.30 2.61 -6.71
N PRO A 111 -2.92 1.84 -7.75
CA PRO A 111 -2.32 2.41 -8.96
C PRO A 111 -3.29 3.32 -9.72
N PHE A 112 -4.58 3.01 -9.69
CA PHE A 112 -5.61 3.88 -10.29
C PHE A 112 -5.63 5.25 -9.61
N LEU A 113 -5.63 5.30 -8.28
CA LEU A 113 -5.59 6.55 -7.51
C LEU A 113 -4.27 7.29 -7.70
N LEU A 114 -3.14 6.58 -7.70
CA LEU A 114 -1.81 7.17 -7.92
C LEU A 114 -1.74 7.88 -9.28
N ARG A 115 -2.28 7.27 -10.35
CA ARG A 115 -2.29 7.87 -11.71
C ARG A 115 -3.16 9.13 -11.81
N GLN A 116 -4.06 9.39 -10.87
CA GLN A 116 -4.77 10.68 -10.84
C GLN A 116 -3.87 11.83 -10.38
N HIS A 117 -2.77 11.53 -9.69
CA HIS A 117 -1.80 12.53 -9.28
C HIS A 117 -0.86 12.92 -10.43
N ARG A 118 -0.54 14.21 -10.54
CA ARG A 118 0.31 14.78 -11.60
C ARG A 118 1.67 14.11 -11.74
N THR A 119 2.23 13.59 -10.64
CA THR A 119 3.53 12.91 -10.62
C THR A 119 3.49 11.59 -11.38
N TRP A 120 2.39 10.84 -11.31
CA TRP A 120 2.28 9.49 -11.87
C TRP A 120 1.31 9.40 -13.05
N GLY A 121 0.64 10.50 -13.42
CA GLY A 121 -0.40 10.48 -14.47
C GLY A 121 0.07 10.10 -15.86
N LYS A 122 1.38 10.14 -16.14
CA LYS A 122 1.97 9.66 -17.39
C LYS A 122 2.45 8.21 -17.34
N CYS A 123 2.38 7.55 -16.19
CA CYS A 123 2.72 6.14 -16.08
C CYS A 123 1.62 5.28 -16.69
N LYS A 124 2.03 4.17 -17.31
CA LYS A 124 1.16 3.08 -17.76
C LYS A 124 1.07 2.04 -16.65
N MET A 125 0.00 1.25 -16.61
CA MET A 125 -0.17 0.20 -15.61
C MET A 125 -0.01 -1.17 -16.27
N ARG A 126 0.75 -2.07 -15.62
CA ARG A 126 0.83 -3.49 -16.01
C ARG A 126 0.45 -4.35 -14.82
N ILE A 127 -0.30 -5.42 -15.08
CA ILE A 127 -0.78 -6.34 -14.06
C ILE A 127 -0.22 -7.72 -14.40
N PHE A 128 0.53 -8.26 -13.45
CA PHE A 128 1.12 -9.58 -13.49
C PHE A 128 0.32 -10.50 -12.58
N THR A 129 -0.23 -11.57 -13.13
CA THR A 129 -0.85 -12.65 -12.35
C THR A 129 -0.02 -13.93 -12.53
N VAL A 130 0.08 -14.72 -11.46
CA VAL A 130 0.79 -16.00 -11.49
C VAL A 130 -0.24 -17.09 -11.75
N ALA A 131 0.00 -17.92 -12.76
CA ALA A 131 -0.81 -19.11 -13.06
C ALA A 131 -0.03 -20.37 -12.70
N GLN A 132 -0.66 -21.29 -11.99
CA GLN A 132 -0.12 -22.62 -11.71
C GLN A 132 -0.37 -23.55 -12.92
N MET A 133 0.33 -24.69 -12.98
CA MET A 133 0.21 -25.64 -14.10
C MET A 133 -1.22 -26.17 -14.32
N GLU A 134 -2.04 -26.20 -13.27
CA GLU A 134 -3.43 -26.67 -13.31
C GLU A 134 -4.41 -25.56 -13.72
N ASP A 135 -3.97 -24.29 -13.73
CA ASP A 135 -4.81 -23.15 -14.02
C ASP A 135 -5.00 -22.94 -15.53
N ASN A 136 -6.22 -22.56 -15.91
CA ASN A 136 -6.48 -22.11 -17.27
C ASN A 136 -6.05 -20.64 -17.44
N SER A 137 -4.78 -20.43 -17.81
CA SER A 137 -4.18 -19.11 -18.03
C SER A 137 -4.97 -18.26 -19.03
N ILE A 138 -5.49 -18.86 -20.10
CA ILE A 138 -6.27 -18.15 -21.13
C ILE A 138 -7.56 -17.58 -20.53
N GLN A 139 -8.29 -18.39 -19.77
CA GLN A 139 -9.55 -17.97 -19.14
C GLN A 139 -9.28 -16.91 -18.06
N MET A 140 -8.24 -17.09 -17.24
CA MET A 140 -7.81 -16.10 -16.25
C MET A 140 -7.52 -14.74 -16.89
N LYS A 141 -6.80 -14.71 -18.02
CA LYS A 141 -6.52 -13.48 -18.78
C LYS A 141 -7.80 -12.79 -19.24
N LYS A 142 -8.75 -13.58 -19.73
CA LYS A 142 -10.03 -13.08 -20.26
C LYS A 142 -10.88 -12.45 -19.17
N ASP A 143 -10.97 -13.12 -18.01
CA ASP A 143 -11.74 -12.62 -16.87
C ASP A 143 -11.13 -11.35 -16.28
N LEU A 144 -9.79 -11.32 -16.17
CA LEU A 144 -9.05 -10.12 -15.79
C LEU A 144 -9.31 -8.95 -16.75
N LYS A 145 -9.23 -9.18 -18.07
CA LYS A 145 -9.55 -8.14 -19.07
C LYS A 145 -10.97 -7.62 -18.92
N LYS A 146 -11.93 -8.53 -18.70
CA LYS A 146 -13.34 -8.18 -18.50
C LYS A 146 -13.53 -7.35 -17.23
N LEU A 147 -12.84 -7.71 -16.14
CA LEU A 147 -12.87 -6.96 -14.89
C LEU A 147 -12.35 -5.53 -15.08
N LEU A 148 -11.18 -5.36 -15.71
CA LEU A 148 -10.63 -4.03 -16.00
C LEU A 148 -11.54 -3.18 -16.86
N TYR A 149 -12.13 -3.78 -17.90
CA TYR A 149 -13.08 -3.10 -18.78
C TYR A 149 -14.29 -2.58 -17.98
N ASN A 150 -14.87 -3.43 -17.12
CA ASN A 150 -16.02 -3.05 -16.28
C ASN A 150 -15.67 -1.94 -15.29
N LEU A 151 -14.45 -1.96 -14.76
CA LEU A 151 -13.95 -0.93 -13.82
C LEU A 151 -13.43 0.33 -14.53
N ARG A 152 -13.37 0.34 -15.87
CA ARG A 152 -12.78 1.42 -16.68
C ARG A 152 -11.33 1.75 -16.29
N ILE A 153 -10.57 0.72 -15.93
CA ILE A 153 -9.17 0.83 -15.59
C ILE A 153 -8.33 0.39 -16.79
N GLU A 154 -7.49 1.29 -17.31
CA GLU A 154 -6.56 0.97 -18.38
C GLU A 154 -5.28 0.33 -17.83
N GLY A 155 -5.00 -0.90 -18.24
CA GLY A 155 -3.77 -1.60 -17.91
C GLY A 155 -3.51 -2.80 -18.82
N GLU A 156 -2.23 -3.12 -19.01
CA GLU A 156 -1.77 -4.30 -19.74
C GLU A 156 -1.77 -5.51 -18.78
N ILE A 157 -2.17 -6.69 -19.26
CA ILE A 157 -2.23 -7.93 -18.44
C ILE A 157 -1.23 -8.94 -18.98
N GLU A 158 -0.32 -9.37 -18.10
CA GLU A 158 0.67 -10.41 -18.31
C GLU A 158 0.41 -11.57 -17.34
N ILE A 159 0.48 -12.79 -17.86
CA ILE A 159 0.38 -14.01 -17.05
C ILE A 159 1.77 -14.62 -17.00
N VAL A 160 2.24 -14.88 -15.79
CA VAL A 160 3.51 -15.53 -15.52
C VAL A 160 3.21 -16.96 -15.09
N GLU A 161 3.65 -17.93 -15.90
CA GLU A 161 3.53 -19.34 -15.58
C GLU A 161 4.70 -19.74 -14.65
N MET A 162 4.39 -20.45 -13.57
CA MET A 162 5.37 -21.01 -12.62
C MET A 162 5.41 -22.54 -12.66
#